data_AF-A0A261BJH2-F1
#
_entry.id   AF-A0A261BJH2-F1
#
_cell.length_a   1.000
_cell.length_b   1.000
_cell.length_c   1.000
_cell.angle_alpha   90.00
_cell.angle_beta   90.00
_cell.angle_gamma   90.00
#
_symmetry.space_group_name_H-M   'P 1'
#
loop_
_entity.id
_entity.type
_entity.pdbx_description
1 polymer ?
#
loop_
_entity_poly.entity_id
_entity_poly.type
_entity_poly.pdbx_seq_one_letter_code
_entity_poly.pdbx_strand_id
1 'polypeptide(L)'
;MFCLENNHIYIRTPQWGKNLVRGLSCTFNPAAVTETVERRKLKLIIRAHQMIPDGFKFAANKQHLTIFSAPRYMNETDNRGAIVRIQANGDFGIIVMKNTKGEGGKYPLNDELTRADDLPNESAKKKSDSAVNAMKLSSSKTKNSPK
;
A
#
# COMPACT_ATOMS: atom_id res chain seq x y z
N MET A 1 4.33 -8.92 -19.85
CA MET A 1 4.27 -8.27 -18.54
C MET A 1 5.54 -7.49 -18.28
N PHE A 2 5.43 -6.21 -17.93
CA PHE A 2 6.54 -5.27 -18.00
C PHE A 2 7.26 -5.07 -16.64
N CYS A 3 8.59 -4.88 -16.64
CA CYS A 3 9.40 -4.66 -15.42
C CYS A 3 10.24 -3.37 -15.50
N LEU A 4 10.23 -2.53 -14.46
CA LEU A 4 11.01 -1.28 -14.46
C LEU A 4 12.46 -1.55 -14.03
N GLU A 5 13.44 -1.08 -14.81
CA GLU A 5 14.85 -1.10 -14.43
C GLU A 5 15.22 0.11 -13.56
N ASN A 6 15.96 -0.13 -12.47
CA ASN A 6 16.43 0.91 -11.55
C ASN A 6 17.92 1.22 -11.82
N ASN A 7 18.25 1.81 -12.98
CA ASN A 7 19.61 2.31 -13.22
C ASN A 7 19.69 3.83 -13.02
N HIS A 8 20.64 4.24 -12.19
CA HIS A 8 20.94 5.62 -11.74
C HIS A 8 21.60 6.49 -12.82
N ILE A 9 21.05 6.50 -14.03
CA ILE A 9 21.41 7.46 -15.07
C ILE A 9 20.09 8.05 -15.56
N TYR A 10 19.93 9.38 -15.50
CA TYR A 10 18.74 10.09 -15.99
C TYR A 10 18.69 10.07 -17.52
N ILE A 11 18.52 8.88 -18.09
CA ILE A 11 18.26 8.68 -19.51
C ILE A 11 16.86 9.24 -19.79
N ARG A 12 16.79 10.34 -20.55
CA ARG A 12 15.54 11.05 -20.86
C ARG A 12 14.75 10.41 -21.99
N THR A 13 15.36 9.49 -22.73
CA THR A 13 14.71 8.80 -23.86
C THR A 13 14.05 7.50 -23.39
N PRO A 14 12.81 7.22 -23.83
CA PRO A 14 12.14 5.94 -23.59
C PRO A 14 12.98 4.76 -24.11
N GLN A 15 13.17 3.75 -23.28
CA GLN A 15 13.90 2.54 -23.64
C GLN A 15 13.14 1.29 -23.21
N TRP A 16 13.24 0.25 -24.03
CA TRP A 16 12.64 -1.06 -23.81
C TRP A 16 13.71 -2.14 -23.95
N GLY A 17 13.82 -3.03 -22.98
CA GLY A 17 14.79 -4.13 -22.95
C GLY A 17 14.11 -5.49 -22.95
N LYS A 18 14.82 -6.57 -23.32
CA LYS A 18 14.30 -7.93 -23.10
C LYS A 18 14.30 -8.23 -21.60
N ASN A 19 13.24 -8.85 -21.08
CA ASN A 19 13.22 -9.27 -19.69
C ASN A 19 14.00 -10.57 -19.50
N LEU A 20 15.32 -10.47 -19.38
CA LEU A 20 16.22 -11.62 -19.26
C LEU A 20 16.01 -12.39 -17.95
N VAL A 21 15.55 -11.72 -16.89
CA VAL A 21 15.35 -12.33 -15.56
C VAL A 21 14.10 -13.23 -15.54
N ARG A 22 13.01 -12.83 -16.21
CA ARG A 22 11.77 -13.60 -16.25
C ARG A 22 11.58 -14.43 -17.51
N GLY A 23 12.39 -14.17 -18.55
CA GLY A 23 12.33 -14.88 -19.84
C GLY A 23 11.11 -14.54 -20.71
N LEU A 24 10.24 -13.61 -20.28
CA LEU A 24 9.01 -13.25 -20.98
C LEU A 24 8.79 -11.74 -20.97
N SER A 25 8.34 -11.20 -22.12
CA SER A 25 8.06 -9.76 -22.32
C SER A 25 9.32 -8.88 -22.17
N CYS A 26 9.14 -7.61 -21.82
CA CYS A 26 10.19 -6.60 -21.82
C CYS A 26 10.28 -5.82 -20.51
N THR A 27 11.44 -5.22 -20.29
CA THR A 27 11.67 -4.19 -19.28
C THR A 27 11.55 -2.80 -19.90
N PHE A 28 11.38 -1.78 -19.08
CA PHE A 28 11.28 -0.39 -19.49
C PHE A 28 11.98 0.52 -18.49
N ASN A 29 12.39 1.70 -18.94
CA ASN A 29 12.99 2.72 -18.09
C ASN A 29 11.96 3.76 -17.61
N PRO A 30 12.31 4.65 -16.66
CA PRO A 30 11.40 5.70 -16.19
C PRO A 30 10.89 6.64 -17.29
N ALA A 31 11.71 6.95 -18.31
CA ALA A 31 11.27 7.81 -19.41
C ALA A 31 10.11 7.21 -20.22
N ALA A 32 10.09 5.88 -20.42
CA ALA A 32 8.97 5.19 -21.07
C ALA A 32 7.67 5.26 -20.25
N VAL A 33 7.78 5.32 -18.91
CA VAL A 33 6.60 5.59 -18.04
C VAL A 33 6.08 6.99 -18.30
N THR A 34 6.94 8.00 -18.19
CA THR A 34 6.56 9.41 -18.37
C THR A 34 5.91 9.63 -19.73
N GLU A 35 6.55 9.14 -20.81
CA GLU A 35 6.00 9.22 -22.16
C GLU A 35 4.64 8.52 -22.28
N THR A 36 4.48 7.34 -21.69
CA THR A 36 3.20 6.61 -21.72
C THR A 36 2.10 7.36 -20.97
N VAL A 37 2.42 7.90 -19.79
CA VAL A 37 1.48 8.66 -18.97
C VAL A 37 1.02 9.92 -19.70
N GLU A 38 1.94 10.66 -20.31
CA GLU A 38 1.65 11.86 -21.10
C GLU A 38 0.83 11.54 -22.35
N ARG A 39 1.31 10.59 -23.17
CA ARG A 39 0.67 10.19 -24.43
C ARG A 39 -0.74 9.63 -24.24
N ARG A 40 -0.99 8.94 -23.13
CA ARG A 40 -2.30 8.37 -22.79
C ARG A 40 -3.15 9.29 -21.91
N LYS A 41 -2.65 10.48 -21.55
CA LYS A 41 -3.32 11.45 -20.65
C LYS A 41 -3.72 10.81 -19.31
N LEU A 42 -2.85 9.95 -18.78
CA LEU A 42 -3.03 9.31 -17.47
C LEU A 42 -2.39 10.17 -16.38
N LYS A 43 -2.76 9.90 -15.12
CA LYS A 43 -2.07 10.48 -13.95
C LYS A 43 -1.02 9.54 -13.36
N LEU A 44 -1.30 8.23 -13.37
CA LEU A 44 -0.54 7.21 -12.67
C LEU A 44 -0.74 5.84 -13.33
N ILE A 45 0.34 5.07 -13.46
CA ILE A 45 0.27 3.64 -13.78
C ILE A 45 0.33 2.87 -12.47
N ILE A 46 -0.67 2.04 -12.18
CA ILE A 46 -0.68 1.14 -11.01
C ILE A 46 -0.56 -0.31 -11.50
N ARG A 47 0.37 -1.10 -10.93
CA ARG A 47 0.57 -2.52 -11.28
C ARG A 47 0.94 -3.40 -10.10
N ALA A 48 0.86 -4.72 -10.31
CA ALA A 48 1.15 -5.75 -9.30
C ALA A 48 2.52 -6.43 -9.48
N HIS A 49 2.60 -7.78 -9.51
CA HIS A 49 3.68 -8.66 -10.02
C HIS A 49 5.04 -8.77 -9.32
N GLN A 50 5.61 -7.68 -8.79
CA GLN A 50 6.87 -7.76 -8.07
C GLN A 50 6.58 -7.67 -6.59
N MET A 51 7.10 -8.62 -5.82
CA MET A 51 7.14 -8.52 -4.37
C MET A 51 7.96 -7.27 -4.01
N ILE A 52 7.37 -6.44 -3.15
CA ILE A 52 7.98 -5.23 -2.61
C ILE A 52 7.94 -5.33 -1.08
N PRO A 53 9.05 -5.06 -0.36
CA PRO A 53 9.10 -5.21 1.09
C PRO A 53 7.97 -4.50 1.86
N ASP A 54 7.64 -3.25 1.49
CA ASP A 54 6.58 -2.48 2.15
C ASP A 54 5.18 -2.70 1.56
N GLY A 55 5.03 -3.63 0.61
CA GLY A 55 3.79 -3.87 -0.11
C GLY A 55 3.47 -2.82 -1.19
N PHE A 56 4.19 -1.70 -1.24
CA PHE A 56 4.06 -0.73 -2.34
C PHE A 56 5.38 -0.01 -2.62
N LYS A 57 5.57 0.45 -3.86
CA LYS A 57 6.71 1.29 -4.23
C LYS A 57 6.35 2.23 -5.38
N PHE A 58 6.64 3.52 -5.19
CA PHE A 58 6.63 4.49 -6.27
C PHE A 58 7.95 4.48 -7.04
N ALA A 59 7.86 4.74 -8.34
CA ALA A 59 8.98 4.95 -9.24
C ALA A 59 8.63 6.00 -10.30
N ALA A 60 9.60 6.35 -11.15
CA ALA A 60 9.43 7.30 -12.25
C ALA A 60 8.72 8.59 -11.81
N ASN A 61 9.30 9.31 -10.84
CA ASN A 61 8.73 10.54 -10.28
C ASN A 61 7.28 10.39 -9.81
N LYS A 62 6.97 9.27 -9.14
CA LYS A 62 5.64 8.91 -8.64
C LYS A 62 4.58 8.69 -9.72
N GLN A 63 4.96 8.53 -10.99
CA GLN A 63 4.05 8.22 -12.10
C GLN A 63 3.83 6.71 -12.30
N HIS A 64 4.55 5.86 -11.55
CA HIS A 64 4.38 4.41 -11.55
C HIS A 64 4.36 3.86 -10.12
N LEU A 65 3.28 3.18 -9.77
CA LEU A 65 3.05 2.56 -8.47
C LEU A 65 2.98 1.04 -8.61
N THR A 66 3.90 0.35 -7.95
CA THR A 66 3.81 -1.10 -7.76
C THR A 66 3.10 -1.38 -6.44
N ILE A 67 2.15 -2.31 -6.44
CA ILE A 67 1.44 -2.83 -5.27
C ILE A 67 1.65 -4.33 -5.17
N PHE A 68 1.80 -4.83 -3.95
CA PHE A 68 1.88 -6.24 -3.64
C PHE A 68 1.02 -6.53 -2.43
N SER A 69 0.04 -7.41 -2.58
CA SER A 69 -1.05 -7.58 -1.60
C SER A 69 -0.96 -8.86 -0.77
N ALA A 70 0.09 -9.67 -0.95
CA ALA A 70 0.31 -10.85 -0.11
C ALA A 70 1.42 -10.56 0.93
N PRO A 71 1.07 -10.23 2.18
CA PRO A 71 2.05 -10.22 3.27
C PRO A 71 2.70 -11.59 3.39
N ARG A 72 3.98 -11.63 3.77
CA ARG A 72 4.77 -12.86 3.88
C ARG A 72 4.69 -13.77 2.66
N TYR A 73 4.96 -13.22 1.49
CA TYR A 73 4.90 -13.99 0.25
C TYR A 73 5.68 -15.30 0.34
N MET A 74 5.01 -16.41 0.00
CA MET A 74 5.55 -17.78 0.07
C MET A 74 6.05 -18.21 1.46
N ASN A 75 5.68 -17.50 2.54
CA ASN A 75 6.26 -17.65 3.89
C ASN A 75 7.78 -17.49 3.99
N GLU A 76 8.44 -17.03 2.92
CA GLU A 76 9.89 -16.89 2.82
C GLU A 76 10.36 -15.46 3.07
N THR A 77 9.48 -14.48 2.86
CA THR A 77 9.82 -13.05 2.98
C THR A 77 9.06 -12.40 4.13
N ASP A 78 9.64 -11.37 4.74
CA ASP A 78 8.98 -10.59 5.81
C ASP A 78 8.23 -9.36 5.24
N ASN A 79 7.82 -9.41 3.97
CA ASN A 79 7.17 -8.28 3.31
C ASN A 79 5.77 -8.01 3.89
N ARG A 80 5.39 -6.73 3.87
CA ARG A 80 4.02 -6.28 4.10
C ARG A 80 3.20 -6.44 2.83
N GLY A 81 1.89 -6.39 2.99
CA GLY A 81 0.96 -6.25 1.86
C GLY A 81 0.42 -4.82 1.79
N ALA A 82 -0.09 -4.41 0.63
CA ALA A 82 -0.81 -3.15 0.50
C ALA A 82 -2.00 -3.28 -0.45
N ILE A 83 -2.98 -2.40 -0.29
CA ILE A 83 -4.10 -2.17 -1.19
C ILE A 83 -4.21 -0.68 -1.53
N VAL A 84 -4.71 -0.37 -2.73
CA VAL A 84 -5.00 1.01 -3.14
C VAL A 84 -6.49 1.25 -3.08
N ARG A 85 -6.90 2.29 -2.36
CA ARG A 85 -8.28 2.78 -2.33
C ARG A 85 -8.37 4.00 -3.23
N ILE A 86 -9.14 3.90 -4.31
CA ILE A 86 -9.39 5.00 -5.26
C ILE A 86 -10.81 5.51 -5.03
N GLN A 87 -10.96 6.83 -4.90
CA GLN A 87 -12.23 7.51 -4.71
C GLN A 87 -12.80 7.96 -6.06
N ALA A 88 -14.11 8.25 -6.11
CA ALA A 88 -14.79 8.68 -7.35
C ALA A 88 -14.21 9.96 -7.97
N ASN A 89 -13.67 10.87 -7.14
CA ASN A 89 -13.00 12.09 -7.59
C ASN A 89 -11.57 11.84 -8.15
N GLY A 90 -11.10 10.59 -8.12
CA GLY A 90 -9.77 10.20 -8.58
C GLY A 90 -8.67 10.35 -7.53
N ASP A 91 -8.98 10.80 -6.31
CA ASP A 91 -8.04 10.74 -5.20
C ASP A 91 -7.79 9.29 -4.80
N PHE A 92 -6.58 8.98 -4.35
CA PHE A 92 -6.25 7.64 -3.91
C PHE A 92 -5.43 7.66 -2.63
N GLY A 93 -5.58 6.59 -1.85
CA GLY A 93 -4.77 6.29 -0.67
C GLY A 93 -4.24 4.87 -0.71
N ILE A 94 -3.18 4.61 0.04
CA ILE A 94 -2.59 3.27 0.18
C ILE A 94 -2.81 2.81 1.62
N ILE A 95 -3.44 1.63 1.77
CA ILE A 95 -3.60 0.97 3.07
C ILE A 95 -2.59 -0.16 3.13
N VAL A 96 -1.74 -0.16 4.16
CA VAL A 96 -0.68 -1.16 4.35
C VAL A 96 -1.14 -2.20 5.35
N MET A 97 -1.16 -3.45 4.93
CA MET A 97 -1.44 -4.63 5.75
C MET A 97 -0.18 -5.00 6.54
N LYS A 98 -0.34 -5.19 7.85
CA LYS A 98 0.76 -5.63 8.70
C LYS A 98 1.16 -7.05 8.33
N ASN A 99 2.46 -7.29 8.40
CA ASN A 99 2.97 -8.63 8.47
C ASN A 99 2.93 -9.07 9.94
N THR A 100 1.86 -9.76 10.35
CA THR A 100 1.81 -10.42 11.65
C THR A 100 2.58 -11.74 11.56
N LYS A 101 3.62 -11.88 12.39
CA LYS A 101 4.17 -13.19 12.71
C LYS A 101 3.04 -14.00 13.33
N GLY A 102 2.41 -14.85 12.55
CA GLY A 102 1.58 -15.88 13.14
C GLY A 102 2.48 -16.79 13.97
N GLU A 103 2.35 -16.75 15.31
CA GLU A 103 1.74 -17.95 15.90
C GLU A 103 0.46 -18.13 15.07
N GLY A 104 0.41 -19.15 14.20
CA GLY A 104 -0.62 -19.30 13.17
C GLY A 104 -1.96 -18.80 13.69
N GLY A 105 -2.58 -17.85 12.97
CA GLY A 105 -3.65 -16.99 13.49
C GLY A 105 -4.55 -17.74 14.48
N LYS A 106 -4.63 -17.25 15.73
CA LYS A 106 -5.48 -17.86 16.77
C LYS A 106 -6.95 -17.92 16.37
N TYR A 107 -7.32 -17.25 15.28
CA TYR A 107 -8.64 -17.19 14.71
C TYR A 107 -8.60 -17.77 13.29
N PRO A 108 -9.46 -18.74 12.95
CA PRO A 108 -9.57 -19.25 11.61
C PRO A 108 -9.93 -18.12 10.63
N LEU A 109 -9.51 -18.27 9.36
CA LEU A 109 -9.65 -17.33 8.25
C LEU A 109 -11.07 -16.74 8.06
N ASN A 110 -12.09 -17.40 8.64
CA ASN A 110 -13.49 -16.98 8.65
C ASN A 110 -13.80 -15.81 9.60
N ASP A 111 -12.91 -15.51 10.54
CA ASP A 111 -13.07 -14.44 11.55
C ASP A 111 -12.41 -13.13 11.12
N GLU A 112 -11.52 -13.15 10.11
CA GLU A 112 -10.84 -11.96 9.58
C GLU A 112 -11.54 -11.38 8.34
N LEU A 113 -12.55 -12.09 7.81
CA LEU A 113 -13.43 -11.58 6.76
C LEU A 113 -14.51 -10.69 7.40
N THR A 114 -14.41 -9.36 7.20
CA THR A 114 -15.55 -8.46 7.44
C THR A 114 -16.70 -8.91 6.52
N ARG A 115 -17.72 -9.57 7.08
CA ARG A 115 -18.88 -9.98 6.28
C ARG A 115 -19.67 -8.73 5.92
N ALA A 116 -20.36 -8.75 4.78
CA ALA A 116 -21.21 -7.62 4.37
C ALA A 116 -22.27 -7.28 5.44
N ASP A 117 -22.65 -8.27 6.26
CA ASP A 117 -23.57 -8.15 7.38
C ASP A 117 -22.98 -7.36 8.58
N ASP A 118 -21.64 -7.26 8.68
CA ASP A 118 -20.94 -6.55 9.77
C ASP A 118 -20.77 -5.05 9.48
N LEU A 119 -21.22 -4.58 8.31
CA LEU A 119 -21.25 -3.15 8.01
C LEU A 119 -22.35 -2.48 8.84
N PRO A 120 -22.04 -1.47 9.67
CA PRO A 120 -23.07 -0.77 10.43
C PRO A 120 -24.07 -0.13 9.46
N ASN A 121 -25.32 -0.60 9.52
CA ASN A 121 -26.42 0.00 8.80
C ASN A 121 -26.72 1.38 9.43
N GLU A 122 -26.21 2.44 8.81
CA GLU A 122 -26.37 3.86 9.20
C GLU A 122 -27.84 4.36 9.25
N SER A 123 -28.84 3.48 9.14
CA SER A 123 -30.26 3.83 9.16
C SER A 123 -31.04 3.41 10.41
N ALA A 124 -30.41 2.89 11.47
CA ALA A 124 -31.13 2.52 12.70
C ALA A 124 -30.47 3.02 14.01
N LYS A 125 -31.21 3.91 14.68
CA LYS A 125 -31.14 4.32 16.11
C LYS A 125 -30.23 5.48 16.53
N LYS A 126 -30.77 6.66 16.25
CA LYS A 126 -30.93 7.76 17.20
C LYS A 126 -31.82 7.31 18.40
N LYS A 127 -31.24 6.99 19.57
CA LYS A 127 -31.76 7.21 20.96
C LYS A 127 -31.06 6.31 21.99
N SER A 128 -30.23 6.92 22.85
CA SER A 128 -30.06 6.70 24.30
C SER A 128 -28.72 7.33 24.70
N ASP A 129 -28.72 8.57 25.18
CA ASP A 129 -28.53 8.91 26.61
C ASP A 129 -27.07 8.69 27.06
N SER A 130 -26.20 9.70 26.99
CA SER A 130 -25.96 10.76 27.98
C SER A 130 -24.99 10.35 29.12
N ALA A 131 -23.98 11.22 29.35
CA ALA A 131 -22.93 11.20 30.40
C ALA A 131 -21.88 10.08 30.22
N VAL A 132 -20.57 10.27 30.08
CA VAL A 132 -19.51 11.06 30.77
C VAL A 132 -18.23 10.80 29.91
N ASN A 133 -17.17 11.59 29.78
CA ASN A 133 -16.67 12.79 30.42
C ASN A 133 -15.81 13.54 29.39
N ALA A 134 -15.88 14.86 29.45
CA ALA A 134 -15.02 15.78 28.74
C ALA A 134 -13.55 15.70 29.23
N MET A 135 -12.64 15.97 28.30
CA MET A 135 -11.43 16.78 28.46
C MET A 135 -10.70 16.74 29.82
N LYS A 136 -9.44 16.28 29.81
CA LYS A 136 -8.38 17.10 30.38
C LYS A 136 -7.01 16.85 29.76
N LEU A 137 -6.55 17.84 29.00
CA LEU A 137 -5.15 18.09 28.72
C LEU A 137 -4.54 18.87 29.90
N SER A 138 -3.26 18.60 30.16
CA SER A 138 -2.25 19.38 30.91
C SER A 138 -2.09 19.09 32.42
N SER A 139 -0.92 18.59 32.82
CA SER A 139 0.18 19.42 33.35
C SER A 139 1.19 18.62 34.19
N SER A 140 2.46 18.72 33.78
CA SER A 140 3.72 18.70 34.55
C SER A 140 3.73 18.29 36.03
N LYS A 141 4.67 17.38 36.39
CA LYS A 141 5.63 17.62 37.49
C LYS A 141 6.81 16.64 37.47
N THR A 142 7.98 17.26 37.36
CA THR A 142 9.32 16.85 37.80
C THR A 142 9.35 16.12 39.14
N LYS A 143 10.28 15.17 39.32
CA LYS A 143 11.11 15.04 40.54
C LYS A 143 12.28 14.06 40.36
N ASN A 144 13.39 14.46 41.00
CA ASN A 144 14.74 13.90 40.99
C ASN A 144 14.88 12.50 41.64
N SER A 145 16.06 11.93 41.38
CA SER A 145 16.82 10.81 42.00
C SER A 145 16.89 10.88 43.55
N PRO A 146 17.37 9.84 44.32
CA PRO A 146 18.76 9.32 44.28
C PRO A 146 19.00 7.83 44.67
N LYS A 147 19.99 7.18 44.04
CA LYS A 147 21.22 6.63 44.64
C LYS A 147 21.99 5.82 43.58
#